data_AF-A0A505H694-F1
#
_entry.id   AF-A0A505H694-F1
#
_cell.length_a   1.000
_cell.length_b   1.000
_cell.length_c   1.000
_cell.angle_alpha   90.00
_cell.angle_beta   90.00
_cell.angle_gamma   90.00
#
_symmetry.space_group_name_H-M   'P 1'
#
loop_
_entity.id
_entity.type
_entity.pdbx_description
1 polymer ?
#
loop_
_entity_poly.entity_id
_entity_poly.type
_entity_poly.pdbx_seq_one_letter_code
_entity_poly.pdbx_strand_id
1 'polypeptide(L)'
;MSLVAAIIGGIVTARTWDKGSSVDERTGPVFGVIVLIEVVLCAVGAIWLRRAGRTSLVPVWIALIVGLHFFPLAPLLGYPALAIWAALVALVALVSVPVARRCDFTPSAVVGAGTGVALLAGAATALVHALT
;
A
#
# COMPACT_ATOMS: atom_id res chain seq x y z
N MET A 1 6.15 7.41 -15.63
CA MET A 1 4.76 7.22 -15.15
C MET A 1 4.57 7.69 -13.72
N SER A 2 5.39 7.26 -12.74
CA SER A 2 5.28 7.71 -11.34
C SER A 2 5.35 9.24 -11.16
N LEU A 3 6.32 9.90 -11.78
CA LEU A 3 6.46 11.37 -11.75
C LEU A 3 5.23 12.09 -12.32
N VAL A 4 4.72 11.59 -13.45
CA VAL A 4 3.54 12.17 -14.11
C VAL A 4 2.30 12.00 -13.22
N ALA A 5 2.08 10.80 -12.67
CA ALA A 5 0.98 10.54 -11.76
C ALA A 5 1.06 11.42 -10.49
N ALA A 6 2.27 11.60 -9.93
CA ALA A 6 2.49 12.46 -8.77
C ALA A 6 2.23 13.94 -9.09
N ILE A 7 2.72 14.45 -10.22
CA ILE A 7 2.50 15.86 -10.61
C ILE A 7 1.03 16.13 -10.89
N ILE A 8 0.38 15.31 -11.73
CA ILE A 8 -1.03 15.53 -12.09
C ILE A 8 -1.92 15.31 -10.86
N GLY A 9 -1.71 14.23 -10.10
CA GLY A 9 -2.44 13.99 -8.86
C GLY A 9 -2.28 15.11 -7.84
N GLY A 10 -1.07 15.66 -7.70
CA GLY A 10 -0.80 16.82 -6.84
C GLY A 10 -1.55 18.08 -7.31
N ILE A 11 -1.54 18.36 -8.61
CA ILE A 11 -2.29 19.49 -9.19
C ILE A 11 -3.79 19.32 -8.97
N VAL A 12 -4.35 18.13 -9.23
CA VAL A 12 -5.77 17.84 -9.01
C VAL A 12 -6.12 18.04 -7.54
N THR A 13 -5.33 17.47 -6.63
CA THR A 13 -5.53 17.59 -5.18
C THR A 13 -5.51 19.05 -4.72
N ALA A 14 -4.54 19.85 -5.20
CA ALA A 14 -4.45 21.27 -4.87
C ALA A 14 -5.68 22.06 -5.38
N ARG A 15 -6.21 21.71 -6.55
CA ARG A 15 -7.42 22.34 -7.11
C ARG A 15 -8.71 21.90 -6.42
N THR A 16 -8.73 20.72 -5.82
CA THR A 16 -9.89 20.19 -5.09
C THR A 16 -9.74 20.31 -3.58
N TRP A 17 -8.74 21.05 -3.09
CA TRP A 17 -8.42 21.13 -1.66
C TRP A 17 -9.58 21.67 -0.82
N ASP A 18 -10.39 22.57 -1.40
CA ASP A 18 -11.56 23.15 -0.74
C ASP A 18 -12.80 22.25 -0.81
N LYS A 19 -12.75 21.13 -1.55
CA LYS A 19 -13.81 20.11 -1.53
C LYS A 19 -13.62 19.24 -0.29
N GLY A 20 -14.73 18.94 0.40
CA GLY A 20 -14.71 18.16 1.64
C GLY A 20 -13.91 16.85 1.52
N SER A 21 -13.14 16.54 2.57
CA SER A 21 -12.35 15.31 2.69
C SER A 21 -13.26 14.12 3.06
N SER A 22 -12.91 12.92 2.61
CA SER A 22 -13.51 11.67 3.10
C SER A 22 -13.17 11.39 4.56
N VAL A 23 -12.13 12.05 5.08
CA VAL A 23 -11.75 12.01 6.50
C VAL A 23 -12.31 13.23 7.21
N ASP A 24 -13.31 13.03 8.04
CA ASP A 24 -13.96 14.04 8.88
C ASP A 24 -13.67 13.82 10.39
N GLU A 25 -14.30 14.62 11.26
CA GLU A 25 -14.14 14.53 12.73
C GLU A 25 -14.50 13.15 13.32
N ARG A 26 -15.36 12.39 12.65
CA ARG A 26 -15.77 11.04 13.08
C ARG A 26 -14.83 9.96 12.53
N THR A 27 -14.32 10.16 11.33
CA THR A 27 -13.55 9.16 10.56
C THR A 27 -12.04 9.30 10.82
N GLY A 28 -11.57 10.50 11.14
CA GLY A 28 -10.17 10.81 11.45
C GLY A 28 -9.58 9.99 12.59
N PRO A 29 -10.24 9.89 13.77
CA PRO A 29 -9.73 9.06 14.86
C PRO A 29 -9.62 7.59 14.49
N VAL A 30 -10.60 7.04 13.75
CA VAL A 30 -10.59 5.65 13.28
C VAL A 30 -9.43 5.40 12.33
N PHE A 31 -9.23 6.30 11.36
CA PHE A 31 -8.09 6.26 10.44
C PHE A 31 -6.76 6.28 11.21
N GLY A 32 -6.61 7.17 12.18
CA GLY A 32 -5.39 7.28 13.00
C GLY A 32 -5.09 6.01 13.79
N VAL A 33 -6.10 5.36 14.37
CA VAL A 33 -5.95 4.09 15.11
C VAL A 33 -5.52 2.96 14.17
N ILE A 34 -6.13 2.86 12.99
CA ILE A 34 -5.77 1.85 11.98
C ILE A 34 -4.30 1.99 11.59
N VAL A 35 -3.88 3.21 11.24
CA VAL A 35 -2.48 3.50 10.88
C VAL A 35 -1.53 3.20 12.02
N LEU A 36 -1.90 3.55 13.26
CA LEU A 36 -1.07 3.26 14.43
C LEU A 36 -0.86 1.76 14.62
N ILE A 37 -1.94 0.96 14.52
CA ILE A 37 -1.88 -0.50 14.63
C ILE A 37 -0.93 -1.08 13.57
N GLU A 38 -1.02 -0.60 12.33
CA GLU A 38 -0.18 -1.09 11.24
C GLU A 38 1.28 -0.73 11.37
N VAL A 39 1.58 0.50 11.79
CA VAL A 39 2.96 0.93 12.08
C VAL A 39 3.54 0.03 13.17
N VAL A 40 2.76 -0.26 14.22
CA VAL A 40 3.18 -1.20 15.28
C VAL A 40 3.38 -2.61 14.72
N LEU A 41 2.47 -3.15 13.91
CA LEU A 41 2.60 -4.48 13.30
C LEU A 41 3.81 -4.57 12.35
N CYS A 42 4.07 -3.53 11.56
CA CYS A 42 5.25 -3.40 10.72
C CYS A 42 6.53 -3.43 11.57
N ALA A 43 6.59 -2.59 12.60
CA ALA A 43 7.76 -2.49 13.48
C ALA A 43 8.02 -3.80 14.23
N VAL A 44 6.99 -4.38 14.86
CA VAL A 44 7.07 -5.63 15.61
C VAL A 44 7.52 -6.78 14.72
N GLY A 45 6.88 -6.95 13.55
CA GLY A 45 7.25 -8.03 12.63
C GLY A 45 8.65 -7.84 12.03
N ALA A 46 9.06 -6.60 11.72
CA ALA A 46 10.41 -6.31 11.27
C ALA A 46 11.46 -6.65 12.34
N ILE A 47 11.24 -6.27 13.61
CA ILE A 47 12.13 -6.59 14.72
C ILE A 47 12.21 -8.10 14.93
N TRP A 48 11.07 -8.79 14.90
CA TRP A 48 10.99 -10.24 15.07
C TRP A 48 11.75 -10.98 13.96
N LEU A 49 11.52 -10.62 12.68
CA LEU A 49 12.23 -11.21 11.54
C LEU A 49 13.73 -10.96 11.57
N ARG A 50 14.15 -9.75 11.99
CA ARG A 50 15.57 -9.44 12.20
C ARG A 50 16.19 -10.32 13.29
N ARG A 51 15.52 -10.47 14.45
CA ARG A 51 15.98 -11.35 15.54
C ARG A 51 16.03 -12.82 15.15
N ALA A 52 15.13 -13.27 14.28
CA ALA A 52 15.12 -14.62 13.74
C ALA A 52 16.14 -14.87 12.60
N GLY A 53 16.99 -13.88 12.26
CA GLY A 53 17.97 -13.99 11.18
C GLY A 53 17.35 -13.97 9.76
N ARG A 54 16.07 -13.62 9.63
CA ARG A 54 15.30 -13.61 8.37
C ARG A 54 15.09 -12.20 7.83
N THR A 55 16.15 -11.40 7.85
CA THR A 55 16.14 -9.99 7.40
C THR A 55 15.63 -9.82 5.97
N SER A 56 15.87 -10.79 5.09
CA SER A 56 15.41 -10.79 3.70
C SER A 56 13.88 -10.83 3.54
N LEU A 57 13.14 -11.26 4.57
CA LEU A 57 11.67 -11.30 4.55
C LEU A 57 11.02 -10.04 5.12
N VAL A 58 11.80 -9.09 5.66
CA VAL A 58 11.26 -7.84 6.20
C VAL A 58 10.47 -7.05 5.14
N PRO A 59 10.98 -6.88 3.91
CA PRO A 59 10.21 -6.17 2.86
C PRO A 59 8.91 -6.89 2.50
N VAL A 60 8.90 -8.23 2.54
CA VAL A 60 7.71 -9.05 2.28
C VAL A 60 6.66 -8.85 3.36
N TRP A 61 7.08 -8.84 4.63
CA TRP A 61 6.19 -8.57 5.76
C TRP A 61 5.55 -7.20 5.66
N ILE A 62 6.36 -6.16 5.41
CA ILE A 62 5.87 -4.78 5.29
C ILE A 62 4.87 -4.69 4.11
N ALA A 63 5.21 -5.24 2.95
CA ALA A 63 4.32 -5.26 1.79
C ALA A 63 2.97 -5.94 2.10
N LEU A 64 2.98 -7.03 2.87
CA LEU A 64 1.75 -7.70 3.28
C LEU A 64 0.88 -6.81 4.18
N ILE A 65 1.48 -6.17 5.20
CA ILE A 65 0.75 -5.26 6.09
C ILE A 65 0.20 -4.06 5.32
N VAL A 66 0.97 -3.49 4.38
CA VAL A 66 0.51 -2.40 3.50
C VAL A 66 -0.67 -2.85 2.62
N GLY A 67 -0.64 -4.07 2.08
CA GLY A 67 -1.78 -4.62 1.36
C GLY A 67 -3.01 -4.77 2.27
N LEU A 68 -2.82 -5.25 3.50
CA LEU A 68 -3.90 -5.40 4.48
C LEU A 68 -4.50 -4.06 4.93
N HIS A 69 -3.67 -3.03 5.07
CA HIS A 69 -4.07 -1.66 5.40
C HIS A 69 -5.10 -1.08 4.44
N PHE A 70 -4.95 -1.35 3.15
CA PHE A 70 -5.84 -0.81 2.15
C PHE A 70 -7.27 -1.36 2.22
N PHE A 71 -7.49 -2.51 2.88
CA PHE A 71 -8.85 -3.05 3.03
C PHE A 71 -9.75 -2.19 3.93
N PRO A 72 -9.35 -1.83 5.18
CA PRO A 72 -10.09 -0.87 5.98
C PRO A 72 -10.25 0.49 5.30
N LEU A 73 -9.24 0.93 4.52
CA LEU A 73 -9.30 2.21 3.83
C LEU A 73 -10.30 2.28 2.68
N ALA A 74 -10.56 1.16 1.99
CA ALA A 74 -11.48 1.16 0.85
C ALA A 74 -12.89 1.69 1.20
N PRO A 75 -13.59 1.20 2.25
CA PRO A 75 -14.86 1.77 2.66
C PRO A 75 -14.72 3.15 3.34
N LEU A 76 -13.64 3.40 4.08
CA LEU A 76 -13.40 4.70 4.73
C LEU A 76 -13.24 5.84 3.73
N LEU A 77 -12.57 5.58 2.61
CA LEU A 77 -12.34 6.57 1.55
C LEU A 77 -13.44 6.59 0.49
N GLY A 78 -14.44 5.70 0.59
CA GLY A 78 -15.49 5.58 -0.43
C GLY A 78 -14.96 5.12 -1.80
N TYR A 79 -13.82 4.42 -1.85
CA TYR A 79 -13.17 3.98 -3.08
C TYR A 79 -13.02 2.45 -3.12
N PRO A 80 -14.05 1.70 -3.57
CA PRO A 80 -14.06 0.23 -3.54
C PRO A 80 -12.95 -0.41 -4.38
N ALA A 81 -12.52 0.24 -5.45
CA ALA A 81 -11.41 -0.23 -6.29
C ALA A 81 -10.10 -0.37 -5.50
N LEU A 82 -9.94 0.35 -4.38
CA LEU A 82 -8.80 0.20 -3.49
C LEU A 82 -8.69 -1.22 -2.91
N ALA A 83 -9.81 -1.91 -2.67
CA ALA A 83 -9.80 -3.28 -2.16
C ALA A 83 -9.21 -4.28 -3.17
N ILE A 84 -9.33 -4.02 -4.47
CA ILE A 84 -8.70 -4.84 -5.53
C ILE A 84 -7.18 -4.68 -5.45
N TRP A 85 -6.71 -3.43 -5.34
CA TRP A 85 -5.28 -3.15 -5.21
C TRP A 85 -4.71 -3.65 -3.88
N ALA A 86 -5.48 -3.60 -2.80
CA ALA A 86 -5.18 -4.20 -1.50
C ALA A 86 -4.88 -5.70 -1.64
N ALA A 87 -5.82 -6.43 -2.25
CA ALA A 87 -5.68 -7.86 -2.51
C ALA A 87 -4.47 -8.17 -3.40
N LEU A 88 -4.23 -7.36 -4.44
CA LEU A 88 -3.14 -7.57 -5.37
C LEU A 88 -1.77 -7.35 -4.70
N VAL A 89 -1.61 -6.30 -3.89
CA VAL A 89 -0.38 -6.05 -3.12
C VAL A 89 -0.12 -7.16 -2.10
N ALA A 90 -1.16 -7.59 -1.36
CA ALA A 90 -1.05 -8.70 -0.43
C ALA A 90 -0.67 -10.01 -1.14
N LEU A 91 -1.28 -10.29 -2.29
CA LEU A 91 -0.97 -11.46 -3.12
C LEU A 91 0.48 -11.42 -3.62
N VAL A 92 0.94 -10.27 -4.13
CA VAL A 92 2.34 -10.08 -4.54
C VAL A 92 3.29 -10.36 -3.38
N ALA A 93 2.99 -9.86 -2.17
CA ALA A 93 3.80 -10.15 -1.00
C ALA A 93 3.90 -11.66 -0.75
N LEU A 94 2.78 -12.39 -0.75
CA LEU A 94 2.76 -13.84 -0.54
C LEU A 94 3.50 -14.62 -1.64
N VAL A 95 3.29 -14.25 -2.91
CA VAL A 95 3.87 -14.94 -4.07
C VAL A 95 5.35 -14.58 -4.28
N SER A 96 5.81 -13.43 -3.79
CA SER A 96 7.20 -12.99 -3.95
C SER A 96 8.21 -13.97 -3.35
N VAL A 97 7.87 -14.65 -2.26
CA VAL A 97 8.76 -15.61 -1.57
C VAL A 97 9.03 -16.85 -2.42
N PRO A 98 8.02 -17.61 -2.90
CA PRO A 98 8.28 -18.75 -3.77
C PRO A 98 8.89 -18.35 -5.12
N VAL A 99 8.54 -17.18 -5.66
CA VAL A 99 9.14 -16.68 -6.92
C VAL A 99 10.62 -16.35 -6.73
N ALA A 100 10.97 -15.62 -5.68
CA ALA A 100 12.36 -15.29 -5.35
C ALA A 100 13.22 -16.56 -5.20
N ARG A 101 12.68 -17.60 -4.54
CA ARG A 101 13.37 -18.89 -4.40
C ARG A 101 13.56 -19.64 -5.72
N ARG A 102 12.56 -19.61 -6.61
CA ARG A 102 12.63 -20.34 -7.90
C ARG A 102 13.55 -19.65 -8.91
N CYS A 103 13.64 -18.32 -8.84
CA CYS A 103 14.41 -17.52 -9.79
C CYS A 103 15.77 -17.06 -9.25
N ASP A 104 16.18 -17.54 -8.07
CA ASP A 104 17.42 -17.15 -7.37
C ASP A 104 17.57 -15.63 -7.18
N PHE A 105 16.45 -14.94 -6.94
CA PHE A 105 16.42 -13.51 -6.67
C PHE A 105 16.31 -13.22 -5.18
N THR A 106 16.71 -12.01 -4.78
CA THR A 106 16.42 -11.52 -3.43
C THR A 106 14.92 -11.29 -3.27
N PRO A 107 14.29 -11.73 -2.16
CA PRO A 107 12.86 -11.49 -1.93
C PRO A 107 12.47 -10.01 -2.00
N SER A 108 13.38 -9.12 -1.59
CA SER A 108 13.23 -7.66 -1.67
C SER A 108 13.06 -7.14 -3.10
N ALA A 109 13.80 -7.70 -4.07
CA ALA A 109 13.69 -7.28 -5.47
C ALA A 109 12.34 -7.69 -6.06
N VAL A 110 11.91 -8.92 -5.82
CA VAL A 110 10.64 -9.45 -6.36
C VAL A 110 9.45 -8.72 -5.74
N VAL A 111 9.42 -8.59 -4.42
CA VAL A 111 8.30 -7.91 -3.74
C VAL A 111 8.29 -6.41 -4.06
N GLY A 112 9.46 -5.76 -4.11
CA GLY A 112 9.56 -4.33 -4.41
C GLY A 112 9.10 -4.01 -5.84
N ALA A 113 9.54 -4.78 -6.82
CA ALA A 113 9.10 -4.60 -8.21
C ALA A 113 7.60 -4.87 -8.35
N GLY A 114 7.10 -5.98 -7.82
CA GLY A 114 5.69 -6.35 -7.93
C GLY A 114 4.76 -5.35 -7.22
N THR A 115 5.09 -4.95 -5.99
CA THR A 115 4.27 -3.98 -5.25
C THR A 115 4.36 -2.60 -5.85
N GLY A 116 5.54 -2.16 -6.31
CA GLY A 116 5.70 -0.88 -7.00
C GLY A 116 4.85 -0.77 -8.27
N VAL A 117 4.81 -1.83 -9.09
CA VAL A 117 3.95 -1.88 -10.28
C VAL A 117 2.47 -1.87 -9.91
N ALA A 118 2.06 -2.67 -8.92
CA ALA A 118 0.69 -2.70 -8.42
C ALA A 118 0.22 -1.33 -7.93
N LEU A 119 1.02 -0.67 -7.09
CA LEU A 119 0.72 0.65 -6.54
C LEU A 119 0.68 1.73 -7.63
N LEU A 120 1.59 1.66 -8.60
CA LEU A 120 1.61 2.62 -9.70
C LEU A 120 0.37 2.50 -10.60
N ALA A 121 -0.07 1.27 -10.88
CA ALA A 121 -1.31 1.03 -11.61
C ALA A 121 -2.53 1.49 -10.80
N GLY A 122 -2.54 1.23 -9.48
CA GLY A 122 -3.55 1.76 -8.57
C GLY A 122 -3.63 3.28 -8.57
N ALA A 123 -2.48 3.95 -8.49
CA ALA A 123 -2.40 5.41 -8.58
C ALA A 123 -2.92 5.95 -9.92
N ALA A 124 -2.63 5.26 -11.03
CA ALA A 124 -3.18 5.62 -12.33
C ALA A 124 -4.72 5.47 -12.37
N THR A 125 -5.28 4.39 -11.80
CA THR A 125 -6.74 4.22 -11.72
C THR A 125 -7.41 5.26 -10.83
N ALA A 126 -6.77 5.62 -9.71
CA ALA A 126 -7.27 6.67 -8.83
C ALA A 126 -7.24 8.05 -9.54
N LEU A 127 -6.18 8.33 -10.29
CA LEU A 127 -6.07 9.56 -11.07
C LEU A 127 -7.13 9.64 -12.16
N VAL A 128 -7.37 8.56 -12.91
CA VAL A 128 -8.44 8.51 -13.92
C VAL A 128 -9.79 8.76 -13.25
N HIS A 129 -10.06 8.09 -12.12
CA HIS A 129 -11.30 8.29 -11.37
C HIS A 129 -11.48 9.73 -10.85
N ALA A 130 -10.39 10.41 -10.48
CA ALA A 130 -10.45 11.80 -10.04
C ALA A 130 -10.69 12.81 -11.18
N LEU A 131 -10.42 12.40 -12.44
CA LEU A 131 -10.58 13.24 -13.63
C LEU A 131 -11.92 13.04 -14.34
N THR A 132 -12.65 11.96 -14.03
CA THR A 132 -13.96 11.60 -14.61
C THR A 132 -15.09 11.88 -13.62
#